data_AF-A0A2A2LMM8-F1
#
_entry.id   AF-A0A2A2LMM8-F1
#
_cell.length_a   1.000
_cell.length_b   1.000
_cell.length_c   1.000
_cell.angle_alpha   90.00
_cell.angle_beta   90.00
_cell.angle_gamma   90.00
#
_symmetry.space_group_name_H-M   'P 1'
#
loop_
_entity.id
_entity.type
_entity.pdbx_description
1 polymer ?
#
loop_
_entity_poly.entity_id
_entity_poly.type
_entity_poly.pdbx_seq_one_letter_code
_entity_poly.pdbx_strand_id
1 'polypeptide(L)'
;MSELVDEKSLAIGTRLARTSSTGITPDFPANKLKPGAGEHALFVLDHLADLALQHESFHWEKMVPPPVEDDDVHIEEDEPDYVVDDDEDALLVDLAAPTQNTQENPMQAILKSDTDAFTWKQEVERVTPLLKITLRQDAKDWRLHLEQMNQMSKTLASLVEKLNPELENMAGELQKTLERIETREKSLNMQMGGLLSKFKQVQDKRAEMRERYKAASGGVSERTETLQRISEDIDQLKQQIEEQGAKTSDGAPMVKIKQAVAKLEEEIERMNVQIGVMEQSLLQAQLRDRVNYAVEVYGGI
;
A
#
# COMPACT_ATOMS: atom_id res chain seq x y z
N MET A 1 40.51 -17.49 9.72
CA MET A 1 39.47 -16.71 8.99
C MET A 1 38.72 -17.54 7.94
N SER A 2 39.31 -18.59 7.35
CA SER A 2 38.60 -19.46 6.39
C SER A 2 37.53 -20.36 7.02
N GLU A 3 37.81 -20.97 8.18
CA GLU A 3 36.88 -21.93 8.83
C GLU A 3 35.55 -21.30 9.29
N LEU A 4 35.54 -20.01 9.69
CA LEU A 4 34.33 -19.32 10.15
C LEU A 4 33.36 -18.98 9.00
N VAL A 5 33.85 -18.93 7.75
CA VAL A 5 33.04 -18.65 6.57
C VAL A 5 32.33 -19.93 6.09
N ASP A 6 32.97 -21.08 6.27
CA ASP A 6 32.41 -22.39 5.91
C ASP A 6 31.29 -22.81 6.89
N GLU A 7 31.45 -22.57 8.19
CA GLU A 7 30.41 -22.87 9.19
C GLU A 7 29.12 -22.06 8.95
N LYS A 8 29.24 -20.77 8.65
CA LYS A 8 28.10 -19.91 8.28
C LYS A 8 27.43 -20.38 6.98
N SER A 9 28.22 -20.81 6.00
CA SER A 9 27.70 -21.32 4.73
C SER A 9 26.95 -22.65 4.91
N LEU A 10 27.44 -23.52 5.80
CA LEU A 10 26.79 -24.78 6.16
C LEU A 10 25.47 -24.56 6.91
N ALA A 11 25.43 -23.59 7.82
CA ALA A 11 24.21 -23.21 8.54
C ALA A 11 23.14 -22.63 7.61
N ILE A 12 23.54 -21.80 6.63
CA ILE A 12 22.64 -21.26 5.60
C ILE A 12 22.11 -22.37 4.70
N GLY A 13 22.96 -23.30 4.27
CA GLY A 13 22.56 -24.48 3.49
C GLY A 13 21.57 -25.38 4.23
N THR A 14 21.78 -25.59 5.54
CA THR A 14 20.86 -26.38 6.38
C THR A 14 19.51 -25.70 6.56
N ARG A 15 19.50 -24.36 6.72
CA ARG A 15 18.25 -23.57 6.81
C ARG A 15 17.49 -23.56 5.47
N LEU A 16 18.19 -23.47 4.34
CA LEU A 16 17.59 -23.54 3.01
C LEU A 16 17.02 -24.93 2.69
N ALA A 17 17.71 -26.00 3.11
CA ALA A 17 17.23 -27.36 2.98
C ALA A 17 15.95 -27.61 3.80
N ARG A 18 15.87 -27.02 5.01
CA ARG A 18 14.65 -27.05 5.83
C ARG A 18 13.49 -26.31 5.17
N THR A 19 13.73 -25.16 4.55
CA THR A 19 12.68 -24.44 3.80
C THR A 19 12.22 -25.19 2.55
N SER A 20 13.11 -25.97 1.91
CA SER A 20 12.70 -26.84 0.79
C SER A 20 11.83 -28.02 1.23
N SER A 21 11.98 -28.50 2.46
CA SER A 21 11.14 -29.57 3.01
C SER A 21 9.72 -29.11 3.40
N THR A 22 9.52 -27.81 3.59
CA THR A 22 8.23 -27.19 3.92
C THR A 22 7.46 -26.70 2.69
N GLY A 23 7.85 -27.13 1.48
CA GLY A 23 7.13 -26.82 0.23
C GLY A 23 7.55 -25.52 -0.47
N ILE A 24 8.59 -24.83 0.02
CA ILE A 24 9.13 -23.63 -0.63
C ILE A 24 10.16 -24.11 -1.66
N THR A 25 9.95 -23.88 -2.96
CA THR A 25 10.95 -24.11 -4.00
C THR A 25 11.68 -22.79 -4.30
N PRO A 26 12.79 -22.46 -3.62
CA PRO A 26 13.56 -21.28 -3.93
C PRO A 26 14.31 -21.46 -5.26
N ASP A 27 13.99 -20.66 -6.28
CA ASP A 27 14.67 -20.62 -7.58
C ASP A 27 16.01 -19.85 -7.52
N PHE A 28 16.80 -20.05 -6.46
CA PHE A 28 18.07 -19.35 -6.30
C PHE A 28 19.09 -20.14 -5.48
N PRO A 29 20.39 -20.04 -5.84
CA PRO A 29 21.45 -20.77 -5.14
C PRO A 29 21.74 -20.15 -3.77
N ALA A 30 22.09 -21.00 -2.79
CA ALA A 30 22.38 -20.64 -1.39
C ALA A 30 23.43 -19.52 -1.21
N ASN A 31 24.29 -19.30 -2.20
CA ASN A 31 25.26 -18.20 -2.22
C ASN A 31 24.59 -16.80 -2.16
N LYS A 32 23.33 -16.67 -2.60
CA LYS A 32 22.58 -15.41 -2.57
C LYS A 32 22.02 -15.05 -1.19
N LEU A 33 21.98 -15.99 -0.24
CA LEU A 33 21.61 -15.75 1.17
C LEU A 33 22.81 -15.40 2.07
N LYS A 34 24.06 -15.54 1.59
CA LYS A 34 25.27 -15.19 2.35
C LYS A 34 25.28 -13.75 2.91
N PRO A 35 24.73 -12.73 2.21
CA PRO A 35 24.70 -11.37 2.73
C PRO A 35 23.79 -11.18 3.96
N GLY A 36 22.87 -12.12 4.25
CA GLY A 36 21.93 -12.04 5.37
C GLY A 36 20.91 -10.88 5.27
N ALA A 37 20.97 -10.07 4.23
CA ALA A 37 20.11 -8.94 3.96
C ALA A 37 19.87 -8.82 2.45
N GLY A 38 18.64 -8.46 2.07
CA GLY A 38 18.23 -8.28 0.67
C GLY A 38 16.97 -9.07 0.33
N GLU A 39 16.52 -8.89 -0.90
CA GLU A 39 15.26 -9.42 -1.43
C GLU A 39 15.08 -10.93 -1.23
N HIS A 40 16.17 -11.70 -1.40
CA HIS A 40 16.13 -13.15 -1.29
C HIS A 40 16.02 -13.63 0.17
N ALA A 41 16.54 -12.84 1.13
CA ALA A 41 16.40 -13.13 2.56
C ALA A 41 15.01 -12.70 3.07
N LEU A 42 14.49 -11.58 2.57
CA LEU A 42 13.14 -11.11 2.87
C LEU A 42 12.09 -12.07 2.33
N PHE A 43 12.25 -12.57 1.09
CA PHE A 43 11.35 -13.55 0.49
C PHE A 43 11.20 -14.82 1.34
N VAL A 44 12.31 -15.34 1.86
CA VAL A 44 12.30 -16.53 2.73
C VAL A 44 11.65 -16.23 4.08
N LEU A 45 11.92 -15.05 4.67
CA LEU A 45 11.33 -14.64 5.94
C LEU A 45 9.81 -14.40 5.84
N ASP A 46 9.36 -13.78 4.75
CA ASP A 46 7.96 -13.50 4.47
C ASP A 46 7.15 -14.79 4.32
N HIS A 47 7.64 -15.74 3.51
CA HIS A 47 6.98 -17.05 3.37
C HIS A 47 7.04 -17.89 4.65
N LEU A 48 8.11 -17.79 5.45
CA LEU A 48 8.17 -18.46 6.74
C LEU A 48 7.20 -17.83 7.74
N ALA A 49 7.04 -16.51 7.72
CA ALA A 49 6.07 -15.79 8.52
C ALA A 49 4.64 -16.19 8.13
N ASP A 50 4.32 -16.28 6.84
CA ASP A 50 3.02 -16.75 6.36
C ASP A 50 2.72 -18.19 6.80
N LEU A 51 3.70 -19.10 6.74
CA LEU A 51 3.54 -20.47 7.22
C LEU A 51 3.37 -20.53 8.76
N ALA A 52 4.05 -19.67 9.51
CA ALA A 52 3.88 -19.55 10.95
C ALA A 52 2.48 -19.03 11.31
N LEU A 53 2.00 -18.01 10.58
CA LEU A 53 0.67 -17.45 10.75
C LEU A 53 -0.43 -18.46 10.38
N GLN A 54 -0.21 -19.31 9.37
CA GLN A 54 -1.10 -20.42 9.04
C GLN A 54 -1.12 -21.50 10.13
N HIS A 55 0.03 -21.83 10.72
CA HIS A 55 0.09 -22.80 11.82
C HIS A 55 -0.61 -22.30 13.09
N GLU A 56 -0.54 -21.00 13.37
CA GLU A 56 -1.26 -20.38 14.49
C GLU A 56 -2.73 -20.04 14.17
N SER A 57 -3.23 -20.34 12.96
CA SER A 57 -4.58 -19.98 12.50
C SER A 57 -4.90 -18.50 12.73
N PHE A 58 -3.93 -17.62 12.48
CA PHE A 58 -4.05 -16.19 12.70
C PHE A 58 -4.97 -15.55 11.66
N HIS A 59 -5.91 -14.72 12.12
CA HIS A 59 -6.81 -13.96 11.26
C HIS A 59 -6.55 -12.46 11.46
N TRP A 60 -6.39 -11.74 10.36
CA TRP A 60 -6.23 -10.29 10.39
C TRP A 60 -7.53 -9.63 10.85
N GLU A 61 -7.53 -9.13 12.09
CA GLU A 61 -8.66 -8.38 12.62
C GLU A 61 -8.73 -7.01 11.94
N LYS A 62 -9.88 -6.70 11.33
CA LYS A 62 -10.08 -5.45 10.59
C LYS A 62 -10.14 -4.30 11.59
N MET A 63 -9.14 -3.42 11.54
CA MET A 63 -9.07 -2.21 12.36
C MET A 63 -10.34 -1.37 12.20
N VAL A 64 -11.14 -1.30 13.27
CA VAL A 64 -12.31 -0.42 13.37
C VAL A 64 -11.80 0.94 13.83
N PRO A 65 -11.98 2.03 13.05
CA PRO A 65 -11.61 3.37 13.48
C PRO A 65 -12.43 3.76 14.72
N PRO A 66 -11.81 4.38 15.74
CA PRO A 66 -12.57 4.89 16.88
C PRO A 66 -13.57 5.96 16.39
N PRO A 67 -14.83 5.95 16.88
CA PRO A 67 -15.78 7.00 16.57
C PRO A 67 -15.25 8.33 17.12
N VAL A 68 -15.37 9.38 16.31
CA VAL A 68 -15.07 10.75 16.71
C VAL A 68 -16.13 11.13 17.74
N GLU A 69 -15.73 11.35 18.98
CA GLU A 69 -16.60 11.88 20.03
C GLU A 69 -16.95 13.33 19.67
N ASP A 70 -18.16 13.53 19.15
CA ASP A 70 -18.81 14.85 19.17
C ASP A 70 -19.26 15.09 20.63
N ASP A 71 -18.69 16.12 21.25
CA ASP A 71 -19.12 16.69 22.52
C ASP A 71 -20.66 16.94 22.50
N ASP A 72 -21.33 16.64 23.63
CA ASP A 72 -22.76 16.87 23.94
C ASP A 72 -23.79 15.77 23.62
N VAL A 73 -23.79 14.64 24.36
CA VAL A 73 -25.05 13.96 24.77
C VAL A 73 -24.91 13.23 26.12
N HIS A 74 -25.67 13.73 27.11
CA HIS A 74 -26.28 13.07 28.28
C HIS A 74 -25.79 11.66 28.71
N ILE A 75 -25.08 11.60 29.84
CA ILE A 75 -24.83 10.36 30.59
C ILE A 75 -26.06 10.09 31.49
N GLU A 76 -26.92 9.16 31.09
CA GLU A 76 -27.80 8.46 32.04
C GLU A 76 -26.98 7.30 32.63
N GLU A 77 -26.74 7.36 33.94
CA GLU A 77 -26.07 6.32 34.73
C GLU A 77 -26.99 5.11 34.89
N ASP A 78 -26.71 4.03 34.15
CA ASP A 78 -27.25 2.69 34.45
C ASP A 78 -26.25 1.96 35.38
N GLU A 79 -26.63 1.81 36.65
CA GLU A 79 -25.94 0.95 37.63
C GLU A 79 -26.10 -0.55 37.27
N PRO A 80 -25.05 -1.38 37.36
CA PRO A 80 -25.21 -2.82 37.32
C PRO A 80 -25.59 -3.41 38.69
N ASP A 81 -26.71 -4.14 38.72
CA ASP A 81 -27.16 -5.01 39.81
C ASP A 81 -26.08 -6.05 40.19
N TYR A 82 -25.55 -5.95 41.41
CA TYR A 82 -24.81 -7.05 42.06
C TYR A 82 -25.77 -7.82 42.97
N VAL A 83 -26.26 -8.97 42.49
CA VAL A 83 -26.85 -10.00 43.36
C VAL A 83 -25.71 -10.73 44.09
N VAL A 84 -25.59 -10.46 45.38
CA VAL A 84 -24.75 -11.25 46.30
C VAL A 84 -25.61 -12.43 46.78
N ASP A 85 -25.18 -13.63 46.40
CA ASP A 85 -25.74 -14.90 46.87
C ASP A 85 -25.25 -15.13 48.31
N ASP A 86 -26.15 -14.96 49.28
CA ASP A 86 -25.89 -15.06 50.72
C ASP A 86 -26.44 -16.40 51.23
N ASP A 87 -25.65 -17.46 51.06
CA ASP A 87 -25.88 -18.76 51.69
C ASP A 87 -24.81 -18.98 52.78
N GLU A 88 -24.91 -18.23 53.90
CA GLU A 88 -24.26 -18.61 55.15
C GLU A 88 -25.24 -19.37 56.05
N ASP A 89 -25.10 -20.71 56.01
CA ASP A 89 -25.70 -21.68 56.93
C ASP A 89 -25.44 -21.30 58.40
N ALA A 90 -26.41 -20.62 59.01
CA ALA A 90 -26.47 -20.38 60.45
C ALA A 90 -26.79 -21.68 61.20
N LEU A 91 -25.75 -22.40 61.63
CA LEU A 91 -25.81 -23.50 62.58
C LEU A 91 -26.31 -23.00 63.95
N LEU A 92 -27.63 -23.01 64.13
CA LEU A 92 -28.32 -22.74 65.39
C LEU A 92 -28.23 -23.97 66.31
N VAL A 93 -27.27 -23.97 67.23
CA VAL A 93 -27.19 -24.97 68.31
C VAL A 93 -28.13 -24.57 69.44
N ASP A 94 -29.26 -25.28 69.51
CA ASP A 94 -30.26 -25.22 70.58
C ASP A 94 -29.68 -25.75 71.90
N LEU A 95 -29.58 -24.90 72.93
CA LEU A 95 -29.11 -25.26 74.27
C LEU A 95 -30.19 -24.95 75.32
N ALA A 96 -31.36 -25.58 75.16
CA ALA A 96 -32.38 -25.61 76.20
C ALA A 96 -32.05 -26.67 77.28
N ALA A 97 -31.56 -26.22 78.43
CA ALA A 97 -31.47 -27.03 79.65
C ALA A 97 -32.79 -26.93 80.45
N PRO A 98 -33.38 -28.05 80.93
CA PRO A 98 -34.60 -27.99 81.72
C PRO A 98 -34.31 -27.55 83.16
N THR A 99 -34.92 -26.44 83.55
CA THR A 99 -35.02 -25.93 84.92
C THR A 99 -35.98 -26.80 85.73
N GLN A 100 -35.45 -27.58 86.68
CA GLN A 100 -36.21 -28.00 87.86
C GLN A 100 -35.62 -27.34 89.10
N ASN A 101 -36.34 -26.33 89.58
CA ASN A 101 -36.22 -25.78 90.92
C ASN A 101 -36.64 -26.84 91.95
N THR A 102 -35.74 -27.21 92.87
CA THR A 102 -36.11 -27.53 94.25
C THR A 102 -34.95 -27.20 95.17
N GLN A 103 -35.13 -26.12 95.94
CA GLN A 103 -34.70 -25.91 97.31
C GLN A 103 -33.32 -26.48 97.73
N GLU A 104 -32.33 -25.60 97.75
CA GLU A 104 -31.55 -25.21 98.93
C GLU A 104 -30.59 -24.11 98.47
N ASN A 105 -30.54 -22.96 99.14
CA ASN A 105 -29.65 -21.86 98.76
C ASN A 105 -28.18 -22.31 98.92
N PRO A 106 -27.43 -22.60 97.82
CA PRO A 106 -26.03 -23.02 97.95
C PRO A 106 -25.13 -21.86 98.42
N MET A 107 -25.60 -20.61 98.28
CA MET A 107 -24.88 -19.41 98.72
C MET A 107 -24.75 -19.28 100.24
N GLN A 108 -25.67 -19.84 101.03
CA GLN A 108 -25.58 -19.75 102.50
C GLN A 108 -24.70 -20.84 103.11
N ALA A 109 -24.56 -21.99 102.44
CA ALA A 109 -23.61 -23.03 102.81
C ALA A 109 -22.14 -22.63 102.53
N ILE A 110 -21.92 -21.68 101.61
CA ILE A 110 -20.59 -21.14 101.28
C ILE A 110 -20.13 -20.07 102.30
N LEU A 111 -21.04 -19.49 103.10
CA LEU A 111 -20.72 -18.34 103.97
C LEU A 111 -20.21 -18.72 105.37
N LYS A 112 -20.30 -19.99 105.78
CA LYS A 112 -19.65 -20.50 106.99
C LYS A 112 -18.67 -21.61 106.61
N SER A 113 -17.44 -21.20 106.37
CA SER A 113 -16.28 -22.07 106.20
C SER A 113 -15.93 -22.67 107.56
N ASP A 114 -16.35 -23.91 107.81
CA ASP A 114 -15.84 -24.76 108.91
C ASP A 114 -14.47 -25.39 108.53
N THR A 115 -13.70 -24.72 107.68
CA THR A 115 -12.36 -25.20 107.29
C THR A 115 -11.31 -24.64 108.23
N ASP A 116 -10.74 -25.54 109.03
CA ASP A 116 -9.57 -25.29 109.89
C ASP A 116 -8.43 -24.65 109.08
N ALA A 117 -7.84 -23.57 109.61
CA ALA A 117 -6.80 -22.78 108.95
C ALA A 117 -5.60 -23.65 108.52
N PHE A 118 -5.34 -24.73 109.24
CA PHE A 118 -4.30 -25.70 108.91
C PHE A 118 -4.66 -26.53 107.66
N THR A 119 -5.91 -27.01 107.55
CA THR A 119 -6.39 -27.73 106.37
C THR A 119 -6.41 -26.85 105.12
N TRP A 120 -6.79 -25.57 105.26
CA TRP A 120 -6.74 -24.61 104.16
C TRP A 120 -5.30 -24.32 103.72
N LYS A 121 -4.37 -24.16 104.68
CA LYS A 121 -2.95 -23.95 104.36
C LYS A 121 -2.34 -25.16 103.65
N GLN A 122 -2.67 -26.39 104.07
CA GLN A 122 -2.23 -27.60 103.37
C GLN A 122 -2.79 -27.68 101.96
N GLU A 123 -4.05 -27.31 101.76
CA GLU A 123 -4.67 -27.31 100.43
C GLU A 123 -4.06 -26.22 99.54
N VAL A 124 -3.76 -25.04 100.09
CA VAL A 124 -3.00 -24.00 99.40
C VAL A 124 -1.60 -24.49 99.05
N GLU A 125 -0.84 -25.10 99.97
CA GLU A 125 0.50 -25.65 99.66
C GLU A 125 0.44 -26.78 98.62
N ARG A 126 -0.63 -27.58 98.61
CA ARG A 126 -0.88 -28.63 97.62
C ARG A 126 -1.21 -28.08 96.23
N VAL A 127 -1.99 -27.00 96.17
CA VAL A 127 -2.48 -26.40 94.91
C VAL A 127 -1.53 -25.31 94.37
N THR A 128 -0.69 -24.72 95.22
CA THR A 128 0.36 -23.75 94.85
C THR A 128 1.26 -24.24 93.71
N PRO A 129 1.81 -25.47 93.72
CA PRO A 129 2.60 -25.98 92.60
C PRO A 129 1.77 -26.27 91.34
N LEU A 130 0.46 -26.51 91.47
CA LEU A 130 -0.46 -26.72 90.34
C LEU A 130 -0.88 -25.40 89.68
N LEU A 131 -0.90 -24.31 90.45
CA LEU A 131 -1.15 -22.93 89.97
C LEU A 131 0.11 -22.23 89.49
N LYS A 132 1.29 -22.82 89.76
CA LYS A 132 2.55 -22.34 89.20
C LYS A 132 2.55 -22.65 87.71
N ILE A 133 1.96 -21.74 86.93
CA ILE A 133 2.01 -21.71 85.48
C ILE A 133 3.49 -21.54 85.10
N THR A 134 4.21 -22.65 85.00
CA THR A 134 5.50 -22.65 84.34
C THR A 134 5.19 -22.46 82.87
N LEU A 135 5.30 -21.22 82.41
CA LEU A 135 5.25 -20.88 80.99
C LEU A 135 6.47 -21.56 80.33
N ARG A 136 6.34 -22.85 80.02
CA ARG A 136 7.30 -23.52 79.16
C ARG A 136 7.15 -22.83 77.81
N GLN A 137 8.26 -22.29 77.30
CA GLN A 137 8.35 -21.86 75.91
C GLN A 137 8.16 -23.10 75.02
N ASP A 138 6.91 -23.46 74.79
CA ASP A 138 6.54 -24.56 73.91
C ASP A 138 6.22 -23.96 72.54
N ALA A 139 6.57 -24.68 71.47
CA ALA A 139 6.39 -24.25 70.08
C ALA A 139 4.89 -24.10 69.68
N LYS A 140 3.97 -24.28 70.62
CA LYS A 140 2.52 -24.04 70.50
C LYS A 140 2.06 -22.74 71.16
N ASP A 141 3.00 -21.91 71.62
CA ASP A 141 2.67 -20.59 72.15
C ASP A 141 2.22 -19.67 71.01
N TRP A 142 0.91 -19.47 70.91
CA TRP A 142 0.30 -18.55 69.96
C TRP A 142 0.81 -17.12 70.15
N ARG A 143 1.32 -16.77 71.33
CA ARG A 143 1.93 -15.46 71.61
C ARG A 143 3.24 -15.29 70.85
N LEU A 144 4.05 -16.35 70.71
CA LEU A 144 5.27 -16.32 69.90
C LEU A 144 4.93 -16.14 68.41
N HIS A 145 3.91 -16.84 67.93
CA HIS A 145 3.44 -16.70 66.55
C HIS A 145 2.85 -15.31 66.28
N LEU A 146 2.11 -14.75 67.24
CA LEU A 146 1.57 -13.39 67.15
C LEU A 146 2.68 -12.34 67.13
N GLU A 147 3.70 -12.50 67.97
CA GLU A 147 4.87 -11.60 67.97
C GLU A 147 5.67 -11.72 66.67
N GLN A 148 5.86 -12.94 66.14
CA GLN A 148 6.46 -13.17 64.82
C GLN A 148 5.65 -12.52 63.70
N MET A 149 4.32 -12.67 63.71
CA MET A 149 3.43 -12.06 62.73
C MET A 149 3.50 -10.52 62.80
N ASN A 150 3.52 -9.95 64.00
CA ASN A 150 3.66 -8.51 64.20
C ASN A 150 5.04 -8.02 63.70
N GLN A 151 6.10 -8.79 63.93
CA GLN A 151 7.42 -8.49 63.39
C GLN A 151 7.43 -8.56 61.85
N MET A 152 6.81 -9.58 61.25
CA MET A 152 6.67 -9.68 59.79
C MET A 152 5.85 -8.52 59.22
N SER A 153 4.75 -8.13 59.88
CA SER A 153 3.94 -6.97 59.50
C SER A 153 4.75 -5.68 59.53
N LYS A 154 5.58 -5.46 60.57
CA LYS A 154 6.48 -4.29 60.64
C LYS A 154 7.52 -4.31 59.53
N THR A 155 8.11 -5.48 59.25
CA THR A 155 9.07 -5.60 58.13
C THR A 155 8.40 -5.34 56.79
N LEU A 156 7.18 -5.84 56.57
CA LEU A 156 6.40 -5.62 55.36
C LEU A 156 6.07 -4.13 55.19
N ALA A 157 5.59 -3.47 56.26
CA ALA A 157 5.34 -2.02 56.22
C ALA A 157 6.60 -1.23 55.84
N SER A 158 7.76 -1.57 56.44
CA SER A 158 9.03 -0.91 56.10
C SER A 158 9.52 -1.20 54.68
N LEU A 159 9.20 -2.37 54.11
CA LEU A 159 9.52 -2.73 52.73
C LEU A 159 8.63 -1.97 51.76
N VAL A 160 7.33 -1.88 52.04
CA VAL A 160 6.37 -1.10 51.25
C VAL A 160 6.74 0.39 51.27
N GLU A 161 7.13 0.93 52.43
CA GLU A 161 7.57 2.33 52.55
C GLU A 161 8.84 2.62 51.73
N LYS A 162 9.71 1.61 51.53
CA LYS A 162 10.90 1.72 50.68
C LYS A 162 10.60 1.52 49.20
N LEU A 163 9.70 0.59 48.85
CA LEU A 163 9.39 0.25 47.46
C LEU A 163 8.49 1.28 46.79
N ASN A 164 7.54 1.88 47.52
CA ASN A 164 6.66 2.91 46.99
C ASN A 164 7.41 4.08 46.33
N PRO A 165 8.40 4.73 46.95
CA PRO A 165 9.11 5.83 46.30
C PRO A 165 9.96 5.37 45.10
N GLU A 166 10.48 4.14 45.10
CA GLU A 166 11.19 3.59 43.93
C GLU A 166 10.22 3.37 42.76
N LEU A 167 9.02 2.84 43.04
CA LEU A 167 7.97 2.63 42.05
C LEU A 167 7.43 3.96 41.50
N GLU A 168 7.19 4.94 42.38
CA GLU A 168 6.75 6.30 42.03
C GLU A 168 7.80 7.00 41.16
N ASN A 169 9.08 6.87 41.51
CA ASN A 169 10.16 7.43 40.69
C ASN A 169 10.22 6.76 39.31
N MET A 170 10.10 5.43 39.24
CA MET A 170 10.07 4.71 37.97
C MET A 170 8.86 5.11 37.11
N ALA A 171 7.68 5.24 37.72
CA ALA A 171 6.47 5.70 37.04
C ALA A 171 6.66 7.13 36.50
N GLY A 172 7.24 8.03 37.30
CA GLY A 172 7.55 9.40 36.87
C GLY A 172 8.62 9.47 35.78
N GLU A 173 9.62 8.60 35.80
CA GLU A 173 10.61 8.48 34.71
C GLU A 173 9.95 7.98 33.42
N LEU A 174 9.11 6.94 33.51
CA LEU A 174 8.35 6.42 32.37
C LEU A 174 7.44 7.50 31.78
N GLN A 175 6.70 8.23 32.61
CA GLN A 175 5.86 9.36 32.19
C GLN A 175 6.68 10.39 31.39
N LYS A 176 7.82 10.84 31.92
CA LYS A 176 8.71 11.78 31.22
C LYS A 176 9.23 11.23 29.90
N THR A 177 9.56 9.94 29.84
CA THR A 177 9.99 9.32 28.57
C THR A 177 8.86 9.26 27.55
N LEU A 178 7.63 8.99 27.99
CA LEU A 178 6.45 8.94 27.15
C LEU A 178 6.13 10.33 26.58
N GLU A 179 6.12 11.38 27.41
CA GLU A 179 5.97 12.77 26.96
C GLU A 179 7.06 13.17 25.96
N ARG A 180 8.30 12.70 26.15
CA ARG A 180 9.41 12.93 25.20
C ARG A 180 9.20 12.20 23.88
N ILE A 181 8.64 11.00 23.91
CA ILE A 181 8.29 10.25 22.70
C ILE A 181 7.17 10.98 21.96
N GLU A 182 6.09 11.35 22.66
CA GLU A 182 4.95 12.04 22.08
C GLU A 182 5.35 13.38 21.42
N THR A 183 6.19 14.18 22.08
CA THR A 183 6.69 15.44 21.51
C THR A 183 7.56 15.21 20.26
N ARG A 184 8.38 14.16 20.26
CA ARG A 184 9.17 13.76 19.08
C ARG A 184 8.29 13.27 17.95
N GLU A 185 7.26 12.49 18.23
CA GLU A 185 6.30 12.00 17.25
C GLU A 185 5.52 13.16 16.62
N LYS A 186 5.02 14.10 17.43
CA LYS A 186 4.36 15.33 16.93
C LYS A 186 5.28 16.12 16.00
N SER A 187 6.55 16.31 16.39
CA SER A 187 7.54 17.00 15.55
C SER A 187 7.83 16.25 14.25
N LEU A 188 8.01 14.93 14.31
CA LEU A 188 8.25 14.08 13.15
C LEU A 188 7.06 14.10 12.19
N ASN A 189 5.84 13.96 12.70
CA ASN A 189 4.62 14.02 11.91
C ASN A 189 4.46 15.38 11.22
N MET A 190 4.78 16.48 11.91
CA MET A 190 4.76 17.81 11.31
C MET A 190 5.80 17.95 10.18
N GLN A 191 7.02 17.46 10.39
CA GLN A 191 8.07 17.47 9.37
C GLN A 191 7.70 16.59 8.15
N MET A 192 7.18 15.38 8.41
CA MET A 192 6.77 14.45 7.37
C MET A 192 5.54 14.94 6.59
N GLY A 193 4.58 15.57 7.27
CA GLY A 193 3.44 16.24 6.63
C GLY A 193 3.89 17.36 5.69
N GLY A 194 4.87 18.16 6.11
CA GLY A 194 5.48 19.18 5.25
C GLY A 194 6.19 18.60 4.03
N LEU A 195 6.92 17.49 4.19
CA LEU A 195 7.58 16.78 3.08
C LEU A 195 6.56 16.14 2.12
N LEU A 196 5.50 15.51 2.63
CA LEU A 196 4.42 14.93 1.83
C LEU A 196 3.69 15.99 1.00
N SER A 197 3.42 17.16 1.58
CA SER A 197 2.84 18.29 0.84
C SER A 197 3.74 18.75 -0.29
N LYS A 198 5.05 18.90 -0.05
CA LYS A 198 6.03 19.23 -1.09
C LYS A 198 6.13 18.15 -2.16
N PHE A 199 6.13 16.88 -1.77
CA PHE A 199 6.14 15.75 -2.70
C PHE A 199 4.92 15.78 -3.62
N LYS A 200 3.73 15.98 -3.06
CA LYS A 200 2.48 16.11 -3.81
C LYS A 200 2.54 17.29 -4.80
N GLN A 201 3.00 18.46 -4.36
CA GLN A 201 3.17 19.61 -5.26
C GLN A 201 4.15 19.34 -6.41
N VAL A 202 5.27 18.66 -6.16
CA VAL A 202 6.22 18.29 -7.21
C VAL A 202 5.64 17.25 -8.16
N GLN A 203 4.88 16.28 -7.64
CA GLN A 203 4.19 15.28 -8.43
C GLN A 203 3.14 15.92 -9.36
N ASP A 204 2.33 16.85 -8.84
CA ASP A 204 1.32 17.58 -9.62
C ASP A 204 1.98 18.42 -10.72
N LYS A 205 3.04 19.17 -10.39
CA LYS A 205 3.84 19.92 -11.39
C LYS A 205 4.44 19.02 -12.45
N ARG A 206 4.92 17.84 -12.08
CA ARG A 206 5.47 16.86 -13.03
C ARG A 206 4.36 16.33 -13.94
N ALA A 207 3.16 16.05 -13.41
CA ALA A 207 2.02 15.62 -14.21
C ALA A 207 1.60 16.71 -15.21
N GLU A 208 1.50 17.96 -14.76
CA GLU A 208 1.21 19.12 -15.60
C GLU A 208 2.24 19.29 -16.73
N MET A 209 3.53 19.24 -16.41
CA MET A 209 4.60 19.36 -17.41
C MET A 209 4.62 18.19 -18.39
N ARG A 210 4.31 16.98 -17.93
CA ARG A 210 4.20 15.79 -18.80
C ARG A 210 3.06 15.94 -19.80
N GLU A 211 1.91 16.45 -19.35
CA GLU A 211 0.76 16.67 -20.23
C GLU A 211 1.03 17.79 -21.24
N ARG A 212 1.65 18.90 -20.80
CA ARG A 212 2.10 19.97 -21.72
C ARG A 212 3.09 19.46 -22.75
N TYR A 213 4.05 18.64 -22.35
CA TYR A 213 5.01 18.05 -23.28
C TYR A 213 4.32 17.10 -24.27
N LYS A 214 3.38 16.27 -23.81
CA LYS A 214 2.61 15.37 -24.67
C LYS A 214 1.79 16.14 -25.70
N ALA A 215 1.11 17.20 -25.28
CA ALA A 215 0.35 18.08 -26.16
C ALA A 215 1.25 18.77 -27.19
N ALA A 216 2.39 19.32 -26.76
CA ALA A 216 3.36 19.95 -27.66
C ALA A 216 3.96 18.95 -28.65
N SER A 217 4.31 17.74 -28.20
CA SER A 217 4.83 16.66 -29.04
C SER A 217 3.81 16.20 -30.08
N GLY A 218 2.53 16.10 -29.69
CA GLY A 218 1.43 15.82 -30.62
C GLY A 218 1.32 16.89 -31.70
N GLY A 219 1.30 18.17 -31.30
CA GLY A 219 1.25 19.30 -32.23
C GLY A 219 2.48 19.39 -33.16
N VAL A 220 3.67 19.00 -32.70
CA VAL A 220 4.86 18.88 -33.57
C VAL A 220 4.65 17.77 -34.59
N SER A 221 4.17 16.60 -34.18
CA SER A 221 3.90 15.48 -35.09
C SER A 221 2.88 15.85 -36.18
N GLU A 222 1.77 16.51 -35.81
CA GLU A 222 0.76 16.99 -36.77
C GLU A 222 1.35 18.02 -37.75
N ARG A 223 2.19 18.94 -37.26
CA ARG A 223 2.89 19.92 -38.12
C ARG A 223 3.90 19.25 -39.04
N THR A 224 4.59 18.22 -38.58
CA THR A 224 5.51 17.43 -39.42
C THR A 224 4.74 16.67 -40.50
N GLU A 225 3.60 16.07 -40.17
CA GLU A 225 2.75 15.35 -41.13
C GLU A 225 2.18 16.32 -42.20
N THR A 226 1.68 17.47 -41.78
CA THR A 226 1.20 18.50 -42.72
C THR A 226 2.31 19.06 -43.61
N LEU A 227 3.51 19.28 -43.07
CA LEU A 227 4.67 19.67 -43.87
C LEU A 227 5.05 18.61 -44.90
N GLN A 228 5.04 17.33 -44.51
CA GLN A 228 5.34 16.24 -45.42
C GLN A 228 4.31 16.17 -46.56
N ARG A 229 3.02 16.30 -46.24
CA ARG A 229 1.95 16.37 -47.23
C ARG A 229 2.12 17.55 -48.20
N ILE A 230 2.43 18.74 -47.70
CA ILE A 230 2.68 19.92 -48.55
C ILE A 230 3.93 19.69 -49.42
N SER A 231 4.98 19.03 -48.91
CA SER A 231 6.16 18.69 -49.69
C SER A 231 5.82 17.72 -50.83
N GLU A 232 4.99 16.71 -50.56
CA GLU A 232 4.51 15.78 -51.58
C GLU A 232 3.66 16.50 -52.64
N ASP A 233 2.77 17.40 -52.23
CA ASP A 233 1.97 18.22 -53.14
C ASP A 233 2.86 19.12 -54.03
N ILE A 234 3.91 19.70 -53.46
CA ILE A 234 4.90 20.51 -54.22
C ILE A 234 5.64 19.65 -55.24
N ASP A 235 6.07 18.44 -54.87
CA ASP A 235 6.81 17.57 -55.78
C ASP A 235 5.90 17.02 -56.90
N GLN A 236 4.63 16.73 -56.59
CA GLN A 236 3.62 16.42 -57.62
C GLN A 236 3.40 17.61 -58.57
N LEU A 237 3.29 18.83 -58.05
CA LEU A 237 3.12 20.02 -58.87
C LEU A 237 4.35 20.27 -59.76
N LYS A 238 5.57 20.08 -59.23
CA LYS A 238 6.81 20.15 -60.03
C LYS A 238 6.79 19.12 -61.16
N GLN A 239 6.42 17.88 -60.88
CA GLN A 239 6.34 16.83 -61.89
C GLN A 239 5.31 17.19 -62.99
N GLN A 240 4.14 17.73 -62.62
CA GLN A 240 3.16 18.22 -63.58
C GLN A 240 3.69 19.40 -64.42
N ILE A 241 4.41 20.33 -63.80
CA ILE A 241 5.04 21.46 -64.51
C ILE A 241 6.12 20.95 -65.47
N GLU A 242 6.94 19.98 -65.08
CA GLU A 242 7.94 19.36 -65.97
C GLU A 242 7.29 18.60 -67.12
N GLU A 243 6.21 17.84 -66.88
CA GLU A 243 5.45 17.18 -67.95
C GLU A 243 4.81 18.18 -68.91
N GLN A 244 4.20 19.26 -68.39
CA GLN A 244 3.63 20.31 -69.22
C GLN A 244 4.72 21.10 -69.94
N GLY A 245 5.85 21.34 -69.30
CA GLY A 245 7.05 21.93 -69.88
C GLY A 245 7.59 21.08 -71.02
N ALA A 246 7.65 19.77 -70.85
CA ALA A 246 8.04 18.83 -71.91
C ALA A 246 7.01 18.84 -73.05
N LYS A 247 5.71 18.82 -72.76
CA LYS A 247 4.63 18.89 -73.78
C LYS A 247 4.60 20.22 -74.54
N THR A 248 4.93 21.33 -73.89
CA THR A 248 4.96 22.68 -74.50
C THR A 248 6.28 22.97 -75.19
N SER A 249 7.39 22.41 -74.70
CA SER A 249 8.69 22.43 -75.38
C SER A 249 8.77 21.42 -76.52
N ASP A 250 7.90 20.41 -76.55
CA ASP A 250 7.74 19.52 -77.69
C ASP A 250 7.16 20.33 -78.84
N GLY A 251 8.06 20.89 -79.65
CA GLY A 251 7.72 21.61 -80.87
C GLY A 251 7.09 20.70 -81.93
N ALA A 252 6.93 19.39 -81.71
CA ALA A 252 6.36 18.46 -82.68
C ALA A 252 4.97 18.87 -83.23
N PRO A 253 4.01 19.38 -82.44
CA PRO A 253 2.75 19.90 -82.98
C PRO A 253 2.98 21.08 -83.91
N MET A 254 3.88 22.00 -83.53
CA MET A 254 4.23 23.15 -84.36
C MET A 254 4.95 22.74 -85.64
N VAL A 255 5.82 21.73 -85.59
CA VAL A 255 6.49 21.13 -86.76
C VAL A 255 5.48 20.44 -87.67
N LYS A 256 4.51 19.69 -87.12
CA LYS A 256 3.42 19.07 -87.90
C LYS A 256 2.56 20.11 -88.62
N ILE A 257 2.23 21.21 -87.96
CA ILE A 257 1.51 22.33 -88.60
C ILE A 257 2.36 22.92 -89.72
N LYS A 258 3.65 23.20 -89.48
CA LYS A 258 4.57 23.67 -90.53
C LYS A 258 4.64 22.73 -91.73
N GLN A 259 4.73 21.42 -91.50
CA GLN A 259 4.76 20.42 -92.58
C GLN A 259 3.45 20.37 -93.36
N ALA A 260 2.30 20.45 -92.68
CA ALA A 260 0.99 20.50 -93.32
C ALA A 260 0.84 21.76 -94.19
N VAL A 261 1.29 22.91 -93.69
CA VAL A 261 1.31 24.17 -94.46
C VAL A 261 2.18 24.05 -95.71
N ALA A 262 3.42 23.56 -95.58
CA ALA A 262 4.31 23.37 -96.73
C ALA A 262 3.73 22.40 -97.78
N LYS A 263 3.05 21.34 -97.34
CA LYS A 263 2.38 20.40 -98.25
C LYS A 263 1.19 21.04 -98.97
N LEU A 264 0.40 21.88 -98.28
CA LEU A 264 -0.68 22.63 -98.90
C LEU A 264 -0.13 23.63 -99.95
N GLU A 265 1.00 24.29 -99.66
CA GLU A 265 1.67 25.18 -100.62
C GLU A 265 2.10 24.41 -101.88
N GLU A 266 2.71 23.23 -101.74
CA GLU A 266 3.09 22.38 -102.88
C GLU A 266 1.86 21.92 -103.68
N GLU A 267 0.78 21.54 -103.00
CA GLU A 267 -0.45 21.11 -103.65
C GLU A 267 -1.12 22.25 -104.43
N ILE A 268 -1.10 23.49 -103.90
CA ILE A 268 -1.55 24.70 -104.60
C ILE A 268 -0.72 24.96 -105.86
N GLU A 269 0.62 24.86 -105.77
CA GLU A 269 1.50 25.01 -106.94
C GLU A 269 1.20 23.97 -108.02
N ARG A 270 1.05 22.70 -107.63
CA ARG A 270 0.67 21.62 -108.54
C ARG A 270 -0.69 21.90 -109.19
N MET A 271 -1.68 22.35 -108.42
CA MET A 271 -3.01 22.66 -108.93
C MET A 271 -2.96 23.83 -109.92
N ASN A 272 -2.16 24.86 -109.65
CA ASN A 272 -1.94 25.99 -110.57
C ASN A 272 -1.32 25.54 -111.90
N VAL A 273 -0.34 24.64 -111.88
CA VAL A 273 0.24 24.07 -113.11
C VAL A 273 -0.81 23.27 -113.89
N GLN A 274 -1.60 22.45 -113.18
CA GLN A 274 -2.69 21.68 -113.81
C GLN A 274 -3.76 22.58 -114.44
N ILE A 275 -4.16 23.65 -113.74
CA ILE A 275 -5.08 24.67 -114.26
C ILE A 275 -4.48 25.29 -115.51
N GLY A 276 -3.22 25.74 -115.50
CA GLY A 276 -2.57 26.33 -116.67
C GLY A 276 -2.47 25.39 -117.88
N VAL A 277 -2.19 24.10 -117.66
CA VAL A 277 -2.20 23.10 -118.76
C VAL A 277 -3.62 22.87 -119.28
N MET A 278 -4.63 22.79 -118.40
CA MET A 278 -6.03 22.65 -118.82
C MET A 278 -6.52 23.89 -119.57
N GLU A 279 -6.17 25.09 -119.12
CA GLU A 279 -6.45 26.35 -119.81
C GLU A 279 -5.80 26.37 -121.20
N GLN A 280 -4.53 26.00 -121.32
CA GLN A 280 -3.85 25.91 -122.62
C GLN A 280 -4.48 24.85 -123.53
N SER A 281 -4.82 23.68 -123.00
CA SER A 281 -5.51 22.62 -123.76
C SER A 281 -6.88 23.07 -124.23
N LEU A 282 -7.62 23.81 -123.40
CA LEU A 282 -8.93 24.38 -123.75
C LEU A 282 -8.80 25.45 -124.83
N LEU A 283 -7.83 26.36 -124.68
CA LEU A 283 -7.54 27.39 -125.68
C LEU A 283 -7.11 26.78 -127.02
N GLN A 284 -6.27 25.74 -127.00
CA GLN A 284 -5.89 25.00 -128.21
C GLN A 284 -7.08 24.28 -128.85
N ALA A 285 -7.96 23.66 -128.07
CA ALA A 285 -9.19 23.07 -128.59
C ALA A 285 -10.10 24.12 -129.24
N GLN A 286 -10.30 25.27 -128.58
CA GLN A 286 -11.07 26.39 -129.14
C GLN A 286 -10.45 26.97 -130.42
N LEU A 287 -9.12 27.10 -130.47
CA LEU A 287 -8.40 27.51 -131.68
C LEU A 287 -8.54 26.47 -132.80
N ARG A 288 -8.44 25.18 -132.47
CA ARG A 288 -8.59 24.08 -133.44
C ARG A 288 -10.02 24.02 -133.99
N ASP A 289 -11.04 24.21 -133.16
CA ASP A 289 -12.43 24.32 -133.61
C ASP A 289 -12.63 25.53 -134.54
N ARG A 290 -12.02 26.68 -134.24
CA ARG A 290 -12.05 27.85 -135.14
C ARG A 290 -11.32 27.60 -136.47
N VAL A 291 -10.18 26.91 -136.44
CA VAL A 291 -9.44 26.55 -137.66
C VAL A 291 -10.22 25.52 -138.49
N ASN A 292 -10.79 24.49 -137.86
CA ASN A 292 -11.64 23.51 -138.55
C ASN A 292 -12.85 24.19 -139.21
N TYR A 293 -13.50 25.13 -138.50
CA TYR A 293 -14.59 25.93 -139.07
C TYR A 293 -14.13 26.80 -140.26
N ALA A 294 -12.94 27.41 -140.18
CA ALA A 294 -12.38 28.19 -141.29
C ALA A 294 -11.99 27.31 -142.50
N VAL A 295 -11.53 26.07 -142.27
CA VAL A 295 -11.21 25.10 -143.32
C VAL A 295 -12.49 24.54 -143.97
N GLU A 296 -13.55 24.30 -143.21
CA GLU A 296 -14.86 23.91 -143.77
C GLU A 296 -15.52 25.04 -144.58
N VAL A 297 -15.30 26.30 -144.22
CA VAL A 297 -15.89 27.46 -144.91
C VAL A 297 -15.10 27.91 -146.15
N TYR A 298 -13.78 27.68 -146.21
CA TYR A 298 -12.92 28.15 -147.32
C TYR A 298 -12.16 27.06 -148.09
N GLY A 299 -12.25 25.79 -147.69
CA GLY A 299 -11.55 24.65 -148.32
C GLY A 299 -12.40 23.77 -149.23
N GLY A 300 -13.69 24.06 -149.40
CA GLY A 300 -14.56 23.37 -150.35
C GLY A 300 -14.63 24.11 -151.68
N ILE A 301 -14.05 23.50 -152.73
CA ILE A 301 -14.36 23.79 -154.14
C ILE A 301 -15.84 23.51 -154.41
#